data_AF-A0A396MXJ6-F1
#
_entry.id   AF-A0A396MXJ6-F1
#
_cell.length_a   1.000
_cell.length_b   1.000
_cell.length_c   1.000
_cell.angle_alpha   90.00
_cell.angle_beta   90.00
_cell.angle_gamma   90.00
#
_symmetry.space_group_name_H-M   'P 1'
#
loop_
_entity.id
_entity.type
_entity.pdbx_description
1 polymer ?
#
loop_
_entity_poly.entity_id
_entity_poly.type
_entity_poly.pdbx_seq_one_letter_code
_entity_poly.pdbx_strand_id
1 'polypeptide(L)' 'MAKSLVENAIIDFRCDFHKLKEILGYDDNQLAKYLGCSESTIGKLRKEPMNVSGRYILLVQAHLAIEDAKRRQGVLR' A
#
# COMPACT_ATOMS: atom_id res chain seq x y z
N MET A 1 8.36 11.02 -22.51
CA MET A 1 8.81 9.78 -21.82
C MET A 1 8.65 9.83 -20.30
N ALA A 2 9.11 10.88 -19.60
CA ALA A 2 9.02 10.94 -18.12
C ALA A 2 7.59 10.84 -17.55
N LYS A 3 6.59 11.42 -18.24
CA LYS A 3 5.17 11.38 -17.82
C LYS A 3 4.64 9.95 -17.70
N SER A 4 4.98 9.09 -18.66
CA SER A 4 4.58 7.68 -18.67
C SER A 4 5.22 6.86 -17.54
N LEU A 5 6.45 7.18 -17.14
CA LEU A 5 7.11 6.48 -16.02
C LEU A 5 6.44 6.78 -14.67
N VAL A 6 6.08 8.04 -14.45
CA VAL A 6 5.37 8.44 -13.22
C VAL A 6 3.96 7.85 -13.18
N GLU A 7 3.25 7.84 -14.30
CA GLU A 7 1.93 7.22 -14.42
C GLU A 7 1.98 5.72 -14.11
N ASN A 8 2.96 4.99 -14.67
CA ASN A 8 3.16 3.58 -14.38
C ASN A 8 3.47 3.34 -12.89
N ALA A 9 4.37 4.14 -12.29
CA ALA A 9 4.69 4.01 -10.87
C ALA A 9 3.46 4.25 -9.95
N ILE A 10 2.57 5.17 -10.33
CA ILE A 10 1.31 5.41 -9.60
C ILE A 10 0.37 4.20 -9.73
N ILE A 11 0.27 3.60 -10.91
CA ILE A 11 -0.53 2.40 -11.14
C ILE A 11 0.01 1.24 -10.31
N ASP A 12 1.32 0.98 -10.38
CA ASP A 12 1.99 -0.09 -9.64
C ASP A 12 1.77 0.08 -8.13
N PHE A 13 1.95 1.29 -7.60
CA PHE A 13 1.68 1.56 -6.20
C PHE A 13 0.22 1.29 -5.80
N ARG A 14 -0.75 1.67 -6.64
CA ARG A 14 -2.18 1.40 -6.36
C ARG A 14 -2.48 -0.09 -6.36
N CYS A 15 -1.86 -0.86 -7.25
CA CYS A 15 -1.95 -2.31 -7.27
C CYS A 15 -1.36 -2.92 -5.99
N ASP A 16 -0.17 -2.51 -5.58
CA ASP A 16 0.47 -2.96 -4.34
C ASP A 16 -0.37 -2.63 -3.11
N PHE A 17 -0.88 -1.40 -3.04
CA PHE A 17 -1.71 -0.94 -1.93
C PHE A 17 -3.02 -1.74 -1.84
N HIS A 18 -3.67 -2.01 -2.97
CA HIS A 18 -4.87 -2.84 -3.01
C HIS A 18 -4.54 -4.29 -2.61
N LYS A 19 -3.46 -4.87 -3.12
CA LYS A 19 -3.02 -6.22 -2.77
C LYS A 19 -2.75 -6.35 -1.27
N LEU A 20 -2.07 -5.37 -0.66
CA LEU A 20 -1.84 -5.35 0.79
C LEU A 20 -3.15 -5.36 1.57
N LYS A 21 -4.13 -4.54 1.16
CA LYS A 21 -5.45 -4.49 1.77
C LYS A 21 -6.17 -5.84 1.69
N GLU A 22 -6.16 -6.48 0.53
CA GLU A 22 -6.77 -7.80 0.32
C GLU A 22 -6.07 -8.90 1.12
N ILE A 23 -4.74 -8.84 1.26
CA ILE A 23 -4.00 -9.82 2.06
C ILE A 23 -4.38 -9.73 3.54
N LEU A 24 -4.48 -8.52 4.06
CA LEU A 24 -4.80 -8.26 5.47
C LEU A 24 -6.30 -8.41 5.77
N GLY A 25 -7.17 -8.27 4.77
CA GLY A 25 -8.63 -8.26 4.96
C GLY A 25 -9.11 -7.05 5.76
N TYR A 26 -8.37 -5.94 5.73
CA TYR A 26 -8.61 -4.77 6.57
C TYR A 26 -9.55 -3.76 5.90
N ASP A 27 -10.41 -3.15 6.71
CA ASP A 27 -11.07 -1.91 6.35
C ASP A 27 -10.10 -0.71 6.40
N ASP A 28 -10.57 0.47 5.99
CA ASP A 28 -9.73 1.65 5.88
C ASP A 28 -9.24 2.17 7.26
N ASN A 29 -10.02 1.96 8.33
CA ASN A 29 -9.65 2.33 9.71
C ASN A 29 -8.55 1.41 10.25
N GLN A 30 -8.73 0.11 10.05
CA GLN A 30 -7.76 -0.91 10.43
C GLN A 30 -6.45 -0.73 9.67
N LEU A 31 -6.52 -0.46 8.36
CA LEU A 31 -5.34 -0.19 7.53
C LEU A 31 -4.64 1.10 7.96
N ALA A 32 -5.39 2.14 8.34
CA ALA A 32 -4.82 3.38 8.88
C ALA A 32 -4.04 3.13 10.17
N LYS A 33 -4.61 2.37 11.11
CA LYS A 33 -3.92 1.97 12.35
C LYS A 33 -2.68 1.14 12.08
N TYR A 34 -2.78 0.17 11.18
CA TYR A 34 -1.68 -0.71 10.80
C TYR A 34 -0.49 0.07 10.19
N LEU A 35 -0.78 1.05 9.32
CA LEU A 35 0.23 1.90 8.70
C LEU A 35 0.64 3.11 9.57
N GLY A 36 0.04 3.26 10.75
CA GLY A 36 0.33 4.38 11.67
C GLY A 36 -0.05 5.75 11.11
N CYS A 37 -1.17 5.84 10.39
CA CYS A 37 -1.69 7.08 9.82
C CYS A 37 -3.19 7.27 10.10
N SER A 38 -3.76 8.36 9.57
CA SER A 38 -5.21 8.61 9.61
C SER A 38 -5.93 7.96 8.41
N GLU A 39 -7.23 7.70 8.55
CA GLU A 39 -8.08 7.24 7.44
C GLU A 39 -8.08 8.20 6.25
N SER A 40 -8.00 9.50 6.52
CA SER A 40 -7.87 10.52 5.46
C SER A 40 -6.63 10.27 4.60
N THR A 41 -5.50 9.91 5.22
CA THR A 41 -4.26 9.56 4.50
C THR A 41 -4.43 8.30 3.65
N ILE A 42 -5.18 7.30 4.13
CA ILE A 42 -5.52 6.09 3.34
C ILE A 42 -6.37 6.45 2.11
N GLY A 43 -7.30 7.41 2.25
CA GLY A 43 -8.06 7.95 1.12
C GLY A 43 -7.17 8.67 0.11
N LYS A 44 -6.22 9.49 0.58
CA LYS A 44 -5.25 10.20 -0.26
C LYS A 44 -4.29 9.24 -0.97
N LEU A 45 -3.79 8.20 -0.31
CA LEU A 45 -2.92 7.20 -0.94
C LEU A 45 -3.60 6.49 -2.12
N ARG A 46 -4.91 6.24 -2.05
CA ARG A 46 -5.67 5.66 -3.17
C ARG A 46 -5.81 6.65 -4.33
N LYS A 47 -6.23 7.89 -4.05
CA LYS A 47 -6.57 8.87 -5.09
C LYS A 47 -5.35 9.58 -5.65
N GLU A 48 -4.44 10.02 -4.79
CA GLU A 48 -3.34 10.93 -5.11
C GLU A 48 -2.07 10.57 -4.31
N PRO A 49 -1.45 9.39 -4.56
CA PRO A 49 -0.32 8.91 -3.76
C PRO A 49 0.90 9.86 -3.79
N MET A 50 1.06 10.64 -4.87
CA MET A 50 2.13 11.64 -5.01
C MET A 50 1.96 12.84 -4.07
N ASN A 51 0.75 13.10 -3.56
CA ASN A 51 0.45 14.20 -2.64
C ASN A 51 0.63 13.79 -1.17
N VAL A 52 1.10 12.57 -0.92
CA VAL A 52 1.33 11.99 0.40
C VAL A 52 2.82 11.81 0.61
N SER A 53 3.28 11.84 1.87
CA SER A 53 4.69 11.60 2.17
C SER A 53 5.15 10.26 1.59
N GLY A 54 6.27 10.28 0.84
CA GLY A 54 6.87 9.08 0.23
C GLY A 54 7.22 7.98 1.25
N ARG A 55 7.31 8.32 2.55
CA ARG A 55 7.42 7.34 3.64
C ARG A 55 6.30 6.28 3.59
N TYR A 56 5.07 6.69 3.27
CA TYR A 56 3.94 5.75 3.23
C TYR A 56 4.00 4.81 2.03
N ILE A 57 4.57 5.27 0.92
CA ILE A 57 4.82 4.42 -0.26
C ILE A 57 5.80 3.30 0.13
N LEU A 58 6.91 3.67 0.76
CA LEU A 58 7.92 2.70 1.23
C LEU A 58 7.36 1.75 2.29
N LEU A 59 6.53 2.24 3.22
CA LEU A 59 5.88 1.40 4.24
C LEU A 59 4.98 0.34 3.60
N VAL A 60 4.11 0.75 2.66
CA VAL A 60 3.20 -0.19 1.97
C VAL A 60 3.99 -1.28 1.26
N GLN A 61 5.04 -0.93 0.53
CA GLN A 61 5.90 -1.90 -0.16
C GLN A 61 6.62 -2.85 0.82
N ALA A 62 7.12 -2.33 1.95
CA ALA A 62 7.77 -3.14 2.98
C ALA A 62 6.79 -4.12 3.63
N HIS A 63 5.59 -3.65 4.00
CA HIS A 63 4.55 -4.51 4.57
C HIS A 63 4.07 -5.56 3.57
N LEU A 64 3.89 -5.21 2.31
CA LEU A 64 3.51 -6.16 1.27
C LEU A 64 4.56 -7.27 1.11
N ALA A 65 5.84 -6.92 1.10
CA ALA A 65 6.93 -7.90 1.02
C ALA A 65 6.93 -8.86 2.24
N ILE A 66 6.67 -8.33 3.44
CA ILE A 66 6.55 -9.13 4.68
C ILE A 66 5.37 -10.09 4.59
N GLU A 67 4.19 -9.63 4.19
CA GLU A 67 3.00 -10.47 4.11
C GLU A 67 3.11 -11.53 2.99
N ASP A 68 3.70 -11.19 1.83
CA ASP A 68 4.01 -12.15 0.78
C ASP A 68 5.06 -13.19 1.23
N ALA A 69 6.01 -12.82 2.09
CA ALA A 69 6.96 -13.77 2.68
C ALA A 69 6.26 -14.72 3.66
N LYS A 70 5.38 -14.22 4.53
CA LYS A 70 4.58 -15.04 5.45
C LYS A 70 3.70 -16.06 4.72
N ARG A 71 3.05 -15.64 3.62
CA ARG A 71 2.25 -16.53 2.75
C ARG A 71 3.13 -17.63 2.13
N ARG A 72 4.30 -17.27 1.59
CA ARG A 72 5.24 -18.25 1.00
C ARG A 72 5.79 -19.26 2.02
N GLN A 73 5.94 -18.85 3.27
CA GLN A 73 6.40 -19.72 4.36
C GLN A 73 5.26 -20.55 4.99
N GLY A 74 4.02 -20.45 4.51
CA GLY A 74 2.87 -21.20 5.03
C GLY A 74 2.38 -20.72 6.40
N VAL A 75 2.76 -19.52 6.83
CA VAL A 75 2.37 -18.93 8.12
C VAL A 75 0.96 -18.33 8.07
N LEU A 76 0.49 -17.98 6.87
CA LEU A 76 -0.90 -17.60 6.60
C LEU A 76 -1.57 -18.76 5.85
N ARG A 77 -2.51 -19.43 6.52
CA ARG A 77 -3.41 -20.44 5.95
C ARG A 77 -4.59 -19.76 5.27
#